data_AF-A0A376E642-F1
#
_entry.id   AF-A0A376E642-F1
#
_cell.length_a   1.000
_cell.length_b   1.000
_cell.length_c   1.000
_cell.angle_alpha   90.00
_cell.angle_beta   90.00
_cell.angle_gamma   90.00
#
_symmetry.space_group_name_H-M   'P 1'
#
loop_
_entity.id
_entity.type
_entity.pdbx_description
1 polymer ?
#
loop_
_entity_poly.entity_id
_entity_poly.type
_entity_poly.pdbx_seq_one_letter_code
_entity_poly.pdbx_strand_id
1 'polypeptide(L)'
;MMLGERDAQHLGINVEKLKRQIVIITSLMVGTCVAFSGTIGFVGLIVPYILRLLFKSNYVFILPLSAVLGSILLLIADTFSRSIVAPSELPIGILTSLIGGPVFIAILIKFKKSL
;
A
#
# COMPACT_ATOMS: atom_id res chain seq x y z
N MET A 1 14.84 -8.86 -6.53
CA MET A 1 14.81 -7.70 -7.44
C MET A 1 15.57 -6.49 -6.91
N MET A 2 15.74 -6.32 -5.59
CA MET A 2 16.41 -5.12 -5.05
C MET A 2 17.88 -4.93 -5.43
N LEU A 3 18.63 -6.01 -5.71
CA LEU A 3 20.01 -5.92 -6.20
C LEU A 3 20.08 -5.48 -7.67
N GLY A 4 18.96 -5.45 -8.40
CA GLY A 4 18.93 -5.31 -9.85
C GLY A 4 18.55 -6.63 -10.52
N GLU A 5 17.98 -6.54 -11.72
CA GLU A 5 17.47 -7.70 -12.45
C GLU A 5 18.58 -8.63 -12.92
N ARG A 6 19.71 -8.04 -13.32
CA ARG A 6 20.91 -8.75 -13.77
C ARG A 6 21.49 -9.61 -12.63
N ASP A 7 21.65 -9.02 -11.46
CA ASP A 7 22.19 -9.72 -10.28
C ASP A 7 21.26 -10.84 -9.81
N ALA A 8 19.94 -10.63 -9.88
CA ALA A 8 18.96 -11.65 -9.54
C ALA A 8 18.96 -12.82 -10.55
N GLN A 9 19.16 -12.55 -11.85
CA GLN A 9 19.31 -13.59 -12.87
C GLN A 9 20.60 -14.40 -12.65
N HIS A 10 21.71 -13.75 -12.26
CA HIS A 10 22.96 -14.43 -11.92
C HIS A 10 22.84 -15.34 -10.70
N LEU A 11 21.92 -15.05 -9.78
CA LEU A 11 21.56 -15.90 -8.63
C LEU A 11 20.61 -17.06 -8.99
N GLY A 12 20.31 -17.27 -10.28
CA GLY A 12 19.43 -18.35 -10.75
C GLY A 12 17.94 -18.07 -10.59
N ILE A 13 17.56 -16.84 -10.22
CA ILE A 13 16.16 -16.45 -10.09
C ILE A 13 15.61 -16.13 -11.48
N ASN A 14 14.54 -16.82 -11.89
CA ASN A 14 13.80 -16.45 -13.09
C ASN A 14 12.95 -15.19 -12.82
N VAL A 15 13.58 -14.03 -12.97
CA VAL A 15 13.00 -12.70 -12.68
C VAL A 15 11.72 -12.47 -13.49
N GLU A 16 11.68 -12.89 -14.74
CA GLU A 16 10.55 -12.64 -15.64
C GLU A 16 9.32 -13.47 -15.27
N LYS A 17 9.51 -14.76 -14.95
CA LYS A 17 8.44 -15.61 -14.42
C LYS A 17 7.91 -15.06 -13.10
N LEU A 18 8.81 -14.61 -12.21
CA LEU A 18 8.43 -14.02 -10.92
C LEU A 18 7.62 -12.72 -11.09
N LYS A 19 8.03 -11.81 -11.98
CA LYS A 19 7.26 -10.59 -12.29
C LYS A 19 5.86 -10.95 -12.76
N ARG A 20 5.74 -11.87 -13.71
CA ARG A 20 4.45 -12.27 -14.28
C ARG A 20 3.53 -12.88 -13.21
N GLN A 21 4.08 -13.72 -12.33
CA GLN A 21 3.32 -14.27 -11.20
C GLN A 21 2.84 -13.17 -10.25
N ILE A 22 3.71 -12.23 -9.86
CA ILE A 22 3.33 -11.12 -8.98
C ILE A 22 2.20 -10.30 -9.60
N VAL A 23 2.31 -9.91 -10.87
CA VAL A 23 1.28 -9.12 -11.57
C VAL A 23 -0.05 -9.85 -11.64
N ILE A 24 -0.06 -11.16 -11.93
CA ILE A 24 -1.30 -11.93 -12.01
C ILE A 24 -1.96 -12.04 -10.63
N ILE A 25 -1.18 -12.37 -9.59
CA ILE A 25 -1.71 -12.54 -8.24
C ILE A 25 -2.22 -11.21 -7.67
N THR A 26 -1.46 -10.12 -7.83
CA THR A 26 -1.85 -8.81 -7.30
C THR A 26 -3.03 -8.23 -8.06
N SER A 27 -3.09 -8.37 -9.39
CA SER A 27 -4.24 -7.88 -10.17
C SER A 27 -5.52 -8.62 -9.83
N LEU A 28 -5.47 -9.94 -9.63
CA LEU A 28 -6.63 -10.72 -9.20
C LEU A 28 -7.10 -10.33 -7.80
N MET A 29 -6.16 -10.19 -6.85
CA MET A 29 -6.46 -9.82 -5.47
C MET A 29 -7.02 -8.40 -5.37
N VAL A 30 -6.36 -7.41 -6.00
CA VAL A 30 -6.81 -6.01 -5.95
C VAL A 30 -8.10 -5.84 -6.75
N GLY A 31 -8.23 -6.49 -7.92
CA GLY A 31 -9.41 -6.40 -8.76
C GLY A 31 -10.66 -6.94 -8.08
N THR A 32 -10.55 -8.08 -7.40
CA THR A 32 -11.66 -8.62 -6.60
C THR A 32 -12.02 -7.70 -5.45
N CYS A 33 -11.06 -7.19 -4.68
CA CYS A 33 -11.33 -6.21 -3.62
C CYS A 33 -12.07 -4.97 -4.14
N VAL A 34 -11.56 -4.32 -5.20
CA VAL A 34 -12.15 -3.09 -5.76
C VAL A 34 -13.55 -3.33 -6.32
N ALA A 35 -13.82 -4.50 -6.90
CA ALA A 35 -15.16 -4.85 -7.38
C ALA A 35 -16.22 -4.87 -6.27
N PHE A 36 -15.84 -5.27 -5.04
CA PHE A 36 -16.77 -5.30 -3.89
C PHE A 36 -16.78 -4.00 -3.09
N SER A 37 -15.62 -3.37 -2.86
CA SER A 37 -15.50 -2.22 -1.96
C SER A 37 -15.47 -0.86 -2.67
N GLY A 38 -15.44 -0.85 -4.00
CA GLY A 38 -15.13 0.36 -4.76
C GLY A 38 -13.65 0.75 -4.66
N THR A 39 -13.32 1.94 -5.18
CA THR A 39 -11.94 2.43 -5.26
C THR A 39 -11.46 2.99 -3.92
N ILE A 40 -10.36 2.43 -3.41
CA ILE A 40 -9.73 2.86 -2.16
C ILE A 40 -8.30 3.32 -2.47
N GLY A 41 -8.00 4.58 -2.15
CA GLY A 41 -6.70 5.20 -2.39
C GLY A 41 -5.79 5.25 -1.16
N PHE A 42 -4.51 5.53 -1.41
CA PHE A 42 -3.46 5.91 -0.44
C PHE A 42 -3.00 4.87 0.59
N VAL A 43 -3.85 3.94 1.05
CA VAL A 43 -3.48 2.93 2.06
C VAL A 43 -2.30 2.07 1.59
N GLY A 44 -2.36 1.59 0.34
CA GLY A 44 -1.30 0.79 -0.27
C GLY A 44 0.02 1.53 -0.53
N LEU A 45 0.04 2.86 -0.37
CA LEU A 45 1.26 3.66 -0.48
C LEU A 45 1.82 4.01 0.90
N ILE A 46 0.97 4.45 1.82
CA ILE A 46 1.37 4.99 3.12
C ILE A 46 1.89 3.90 4.06
N VAL A 47 1.13 2.81 4.20
CA VAL A 47 1.47 1.74 5.15
C VAL A 47 2.81 1.08 4.82
N PRO A 48 3.05 0.56 3.59
CA PRO A 48 4.33 -0.07 3.27
C PRO A 48 5.48 0.94 3.21
N TYR A 49 5.21 2.24 3.04
CA TYR A 49 6.23 3.27 3.14
C TYR A 49 6.68 3.46 4.59
N ILE A 50 5.75 3.64 5.53
CA ILE A 50 6.05 3.79 6.97
C ILE A 50 6.80 2.55 7.47
N LEU A 51 6.35 1.36 7.06
CA LEU A 51 7.03 0.11 7.43
C LEU A 51 8.43 -0.02 6.84
N ARG A 52 8.68 0.52 5.64
CA ARG A 52 10.04 0.59 5.07
C ARG A 52 10.96 1.51 5.87
N LEU A 53 10.44 2.58 6.47
CA LEU A 53 11.24 3.45 7.35
C LEU A 53 11.62 2.74 8.65
N LEU A 54 10.74 1.88 9.18
CA LEU A 54 10.94 1.17 10.46
C LEU A 54 11.79 -0.10 10.31
N PHE A 55 11.44 -0.97 9.36
CA PHE A 55 12.00 -2.33 9.21
C PHE A 55 13.03 -2.43 8.07
N LYS A 56 13.47 -1.29 7.53
CA LYS A 56 14.26 -1.22 6.28
C LYS A 56 13.56 -2.03 5.17
N SER A 57 14.31 -2.61 4.24
CA SER A 57 13.74 -3.28 3.07
C SER A 57 13.62 -4.80 3.21
N ASN A 58 13.33 -5.30 4.42
CA ASN A 58 13.07 -6.72 4.64
C ASN A 58 11.60 -7.08 4.35
N TYR A 59 11.33 -7.55 3.13
CA TYR A 59 9.98 -7.87 2.67
C TYR A 59 9.29 -9.02 3.41
N VAL A 60 10.04 -9.90 4.08
CA VAL A 60 9.46 -10.99 4.88
C VAL A 60 8.61 -10.44 6.02
N PHE A 61 9.03 -9.31 6.61
CA PHE A 61 8.27 -8.63 7.67
C PHE A 61 7.33 -7.55 7.12
N ILE A 62 7.76 -6.82 6.08
CA ILE A 62 6.95 -5.73 5.53
C ILE A 62 5.64 -6.23 4.94
N LEU A 63 5.64 -7.36 4.21
CA LEU A 63 4.41 -7.90 3.60
C LEU A 63 3.31 -8.23 4.62
N PRO A 64 3.54 -9.11 5.62
CA PRO A 64 2.49 -9.45 6.58
C PRO A 64 2.11 -8.24 7.45
N LEU A 65 3.08 -7.42 7.85
CA LEU A 65 2.80 -6.28 8.70
C LEU A 65 2.04 -5.17 7.93
N SER A 66 2.28 -5.03 6.63
CA SER A 66 1.51 -4.11 5.77
C SER A 66 0.06 -4.54 5.64
N ALA A 67 -0.19 -5.85 5.55
CA ALA A 67 -1.56 -6.37 5.52
C ALA A 67 -2.30 -6.05 6.82
N VAL A 68 -1.67 -6.31 7.97
CA VAL A 68 -2.27 -6.06 9.30
C VAL A 68 -2.48 -4.57 9.57
N LEU A 69 -1.46 -3.73 9.39
CA LEU A 69 -1.60 -2.29 9.63
C LEU A 69 -2.54 -1.64 8.61
N GLY A 70 -2.54 -2.11 7.36
CA GLY A 70 -3.46 -1.66 6.33
C GLY A 70 -4.92 -1.97 6.68
N SER A 71 -5.22 -3.18 7.15
CA SER A 71 -6.57 -3.55 7.57
C SER A 71 -7.03 -2.76 8.79
N ILE A 72 -6.14 -2.51 9.77
CA ILE A 72 -6.47 -1.72 10.96
C ILE A 72 -6.79 -0.27 10.56
N LEU A 73 -5.95 0.34 9.72
CA LEU A 73 -6.16 1.70 9.23
C LEU A 73 -7.49 1.83 8.47
N LEU A 74 -7.80 0.85 7.62
CA LEU A 74 -9.05 0.83 6.86
C LEU A 74 -10.28 0.66 7.75
N LEU A 75 -10.24 -0.22 8.74
CA LEU A 75 -11.35 -0.40 9.69
C LEU A 75 -11.63 0.87 10.47
N ILE A 76 -10.58 1.57 10.92
CA ILE A 76 -10.73 2.84 11.61
C ILE A 76 -11.33 3.87 10.66
N ALA A 77 -10.82 4.00 9.44
CA ALA A 77 -11.35 4.93 8.44
C ALA A 77 -12.82 4.64 8.10
N ASP A 78 -13.21 3.39 7.92
CA ASP A 78 -14.59 2.97 7.66
C ASP A 78 -15.52 3.31 8.84
N THR A 79 -15.08 3.03 10.07
CA THR A 79 -15.84 3.37 11.28
C THR A 79 -16.06 4.88 11.41
N PHE A 80 -15.03 5.70 11.16
CA PHE A 80 -15.15 7.15 11.16
C PHE A 80 -16.05 7.67 10.03
N SER A 81 -15.94 7.08 8.83
CA SER A 81 -16.75 7.47 7.68
C SER A 81 -18.24 7.32 7.96
N ARG A 82 -18.62 6.22 8.62
CA ARG A 82 -20.01 5.93 9.01
C ARG A 82 -20.51 6.80 10.16
N SER A 83 -19.61 7.25 11.05
CA SER A 83 -19.99 7.99 12.25
C SER A 83 -20.09 9.50 12.05
N ILE A 84 -19.37 10.10 11.08
CA ILE A 84 -19.31 11.56 10.91
C ILE A 84 -20.53 12.11 10.16
N VAL A 85 -21.13 11.35 9.24
CA VAL A 85 -22.22 11.84 8.38
C VAL A 85 -23.41 10.87 8.40
N ALA A 86 -24.11 10.76 9.52
CA ALA A 86 -25.44 10.13 9.49
C ALA A 86 -26.45 11.12 8.87
N PRO A 87 -27.25 10.77 7.83
CA PRO A 87 -27.56 9.43 7.30
C PRO A 87 -26.92 9.09 5.94
N SER A 88 -25.99 9.92 5.42
CA SER A 88 -25.39 9.73 4.10
C SER A 88 -24.01 9.09 4.19
N GLU A 89 -23.82 7.93 3.57
CA GLU A 89 -22.53 7.24 3.62
C GLU A 89 -21.45 7.99 2.84
N LEU A 90 -20.47 8.53 3.56
CA LEU A 90 -19.30 9.13 2.93
C LEU A 90 -18.41 8.02 2.35
N PRO A 91 -18.00 8.10 1.08
CA PRO A 91 -17.05 7.15 0.51
C PRO A 91 -15.74 7.20 1.27
N ILE A 92 -15.36 6.08 1.88
CA ILE A 92 -14.08 5.88 2.59
C ILE A 92 -12.87 6.35 1.79
N GLY A 93 -12.88 6.20 0.46
CA GLY A 93 -11.80 6.66 -0.42
C GLY A 93 -11.53 8.16 -0.38
N ILE A 94 -12.55 8.99 -0.11
CA ILE A 94 -12.40 10.44 0.05
C ILE A 94 -11.68 10.74 1.37
N LEU A 95 -12.10 10.08 2.44
CA LEU A 95 -11.51 10.24 3.77
C LEU A 95 -10.03 9.81 3.78
N THR A 96 -9.73 8.64 3.19
CA THR A 96 -8.34 8.15 3.11
C THR A 96 -7.48 9.03 2.20
N SER A 97 -8.03 9.63 1.15
CA SER A 97 -7.31 10.56 0.28
C SER A 97 -7.03 11.91 0.93
N LEU A 98 -7.97 12.41 1.74
CA LEU A 98 -7.80 13.65 2.49
C LEU A 98 -6.67 13.55 3.51
N ILE A 99 -6.54 12.40 4.18
CA ILE A 99 -5.44 12.13 5.10
C ILE A 99 -4.17 11.79 4.32
N GLY A 100 -4.30 11.00 3.26
CA GLY A 100 -3.18 10.44 2.55
C GLY A 100 -2.41 11.43 1.69
N GLY A 101 -3.09 12.41 1.08
CA GLY A 101 -2.46 13.47 0.30
C GLY A 101 -1.44 14.28 1.11
N PRO A 102 -1.82 14.89 2.26
CA PRO A 102 -0.91 15.60 3.14
C PRO A 102 0.26 14.73 3.63
N VAL A 103 -0.01 13.48 4.02
CA VAL A 103 1.03 12.53 4.46
C VAL A 103 2.03 12.27 3.34
N PHE A 104 1.54 12.03 2.12
CA PHE A 104 2.39 11.81 0.96
C PHE A 104 3.23 13.03 0.61
N ILE A 105 2.66 14.23 0.67
CA ILE A 105 3.39 15.49 0.45
C ILE A 105 4.48 15.67 1.52
N ALA A 106 4.17 15.45 2.80
CA ALA A 106 5.14 15.56 3.90
C ALA A 106 6.32 14.58 3.71
N ILE A 107 6.03 13.36 3.27
CA ILE A 107 7.03 12.36 2.90
C ILE A 107 7.93 12.87 1.77
N LEU A 108 7.34 13.40 0.70
CA LEU A 108 8.06 13.88 -0.49
C LEU A 108 8.99 15.05 -0.15
N ILE A 109 8.52 15.98 0.67
CA ILE A 109 9.33 17.11 1.17
C ILE A 109 10.52 16.60 2.00
N LYS A 110 10.31 15.61 2.87
CA LYS A 110 11.37 15.02 3.69
C LYS A 110 12.41 14.29 2.84
N PHE A 111 11.98 13.58 1.81
CA PHE A 111 12.88 12.88 0.87
C PHE A 111 13.73 13.86 0.06
N LYS A 112 13.15 14.97 -0.40
CA LYS A 112 13.88 16.04 -1.12
C LYS A 112 15.00 16.67 -0.29
N LYS A 113 14.87 16.68 1.03
CA LYS A 113 15.88 17.24 1.95
C LYS A 113 17.06 16.31 2.22
N SER A 114 16.99 15.06 1.75
CA SER A 114 18.02 14.02 1.91
C SER A 114 18.86 13.78 0.64
N LEU A 115 18.59 14.52 -0.43
CA LEU A 115 19.38 14.62 -1.66
C LEU A 115 20.18 15.93 -1.63
#